data_AF-A0A4Y6U7Z6-F1
#
_entry.id   AF-A0A4Y6U7Z6-F1
#
_cell.length_a   1.000
_cell.length_b   1.000
_cell.length_c   1.000
_cell.angle_alpha   90.00
_cell.angle_beta   90.00
_cell.angle_gamma   90.00
#
_symmetry.space_group_name_H-M   'P 1'
#
loop_
_entity.id
_entity.type
_entity.pdbx_description
1 polymer ?
#
loop_
_entity_poly.entity_id
_entity_poly.type
_entity_poly.pdbx_seq_one_letter_code
_entity_poly.pdbx_strand_id
1 'polypeptide(L)'
;MVQRTVYRAAMFDDGERDLGVAGFLVRPVVLSFEWQGWQSPEEKRANVAALHKVAREQGIERILEISTKSPDPLGAVLSPFNLRCWVESAMGLLETSFESLWNGSKLYEGKGPFGTGPFPELYQMAPWESLKDQRNSARVNGLPCGVEVEGRRYPVVAGYDYLYCLVAAPALTGPQWRALESCQGFTEITLAPEASLTCQAGTVALMLALHRRGLLSTALESFERFVTVVTAHEPTRYLPQTRLSGVAHHLDSVVGKAKGAESQPDLFSFS
;
A
#
# COMPACT_ATOMS: atom_id res chain seq x y z
N MET A 1 -7.47 -19.29 -10.90
CA MET A 1 -6.11 -18.70 -10.78
C MET A 1 -6.22 -17.19 -10.78
N VAL A 2 -5.49 -16.50 -9.92
CA VAL A 2 -5.34 -15.04 -9.92
C VAL A 2 -3.87 -14.66 -9.94
N GLN A 3 -3.55 -13.46 -10.42
CA GLN A 3 -2.19 -12.93 -10.41
C GLN A 3 -1.98 -11.97 -9.24
N ARG A 4 -0.86 -12.11 -8.55
CA ARG A 4 -0.38 -11.15 -7.54
C ARG A 4 1.12 -10.93 -7.70
N THR A 5 1.59 -9.81 -7.17
CA THR A 5 2.97 -9.37 -7.30
C THR A 5 3.73 -9.61 -6.00
N VAL A 6 4.91 -10.21 -6.11
CA VAL A 6 5.95 -10.19 -5.08
C VAL A 6 6.94 -9.09 -5.45
N TYR A 7 7.12 -8.11 -4.58
CA TYR A 7 8.05 -7.01 -4.79
C TYR A 7 9.41 -7.35 -4.19
N ARG A 8 10.46 -7.29 -4.99
CA ARG A 8 11.83 -7.57 -4.55
C ARG A 8 12.63 -6.28 -4.49
N ALA A 9 13.32 -6.06 -3.38
CA ALA A 9 14.29 -4.97 -3.25
C ALA A 9 15.58 -5.37 -3.98
N ALA A 10 16.09 -4.48 -4.84
CA ALA A 10 17.36 -4.71 -5.53
C ALA A 10 18.51 -4.86 -4.53
N MET A 11 19.41 -5.80 -4.80
CA MET A 11 20.67 -5.97 -4.08
C MET A 11 21.73 -5.00 -4.64
N PHE A 12 22.81 -4.78 -3.89
CA PHE A 12 23.98 -4.05 -4.41
C PHE A 12 24.59 -4.72 -5.65
N ASP A 13 24.61 -6.06 -5.64
CA ASP A 13 25.23 -6.91 -6.66
C ASP A 13 24.24 -7.46 -7.69
N ASP A 14 23.04 -6.89 -7.81
CA ASP A 14 22.15 -7.15 -8.97
C ASP A 14 22.70 -6.48 -10.24
N GLY A 15 24.01 -6.61 -10.46
CA GLY A 15 24.66 -6.40 -11.73
C GLY A 15 24.10 -7.40 -12.73
N GLU A 16 23.11 -6.96 -13.49
CA GLU A 16 23.21 -7.18 -14.93
C GLU A 16 24.52 -6.54 -15.38
N ARG A 17 25.57 -7.37 -15.38
CA ARG A 17 26.73 -7.22 -16.27
C ARG A 17 26.23 -7.44 -17.70
N ASP A 18 25.39 -6.55 -18.20
CA ASP A 18 25.20 -6.31 -19.62
C ASP A 18 24.39 -5.02 -19.82
N LEU A 19 24.96 -4.11 -20.61
CA LEU A 19 24.26 -3.05 -21.36
C LEU A 19 23.65 -1.85 -20.60
N GLY A 20 24.40 -1.20 -19.69
CA GLY A 20 24.24 0.26 -19.46
C GLY A 20 22.85 0.79 -19.04
N VAL A 21 21.97 -0.06 -18.51
CA VAL A 21 20.66 0.35 -17.99
C VAL A 21 20.82 0.81 -16.54
N ALA A 22 20.33 2.00 -16.22
CA ALA A 22 20.22 2.49 -14.84
C ALA A 22 19.60 1.38 -13.97
N GLY A 23 20.24 1.08 -12.83
CA GLY A 23 19.76 0.02 -11.93
C GLY A 23 18.29 0.25 -11.55
N PHE A 24 17.57 -0.80 -11.19
CA PHE A 24 16.23 -0.70 -10.60
C PHE A 24 16.34 -0.67 -9.06
N LEU A 25 15.37 -0.11 -8.35
CA LEU A 25 15.27 -0.22 -6.88
C LEU A 25 14.31 -1.34 -6.47
N VAL A 26 13.19 -1.48 -7.20
CA VAL A 26 12.17 -2.49 -6.93
C VAL A 26 11.89 -3.31 -8.19
N ARG A 27 11.99 -4.64 -8.06
CA ARG A 27 11.63 -5.59 -9.12
C ARG A 27 10.30 -6.28 -8.79
N PRO A 28 9.22 -6.03 -9.53
CA PRO A 28 7.98 -6.78 -9.39
C PRO A 28 8.12 -8.16 -10.05
N VAL A 29 7.66 -9.21 -9.36
CA VAL A 29 7.53 -10.57 -9.89
C VAL A 29 6.06 -10.97 -9.81
N VAL A 30 5.40 -11.09 -10.96
CA VAL A 30 3.98 -11.46 -11.05
C VAL A 30 3.85 -12.98 -11.05
N LEU A 31 3.07 -13.52 -10.14
CA LEU A 31 2.87 -14.95 -9.93
C LEU A 31 1.38 -15.30 -9.96
N SER A 32 1.07 -16.47 -10.50
CA SER A 32 -0.29 -17.02 -10.56
C SER A 32 -0.50 -18.10 -9.51
N PHE A 33 -1.60 -18.05 -8.77
CA PHE A 33 -1.94 -19.06 -7.75
C PHE A 33 -3.46 -19.22 -7.60
N GLU A 34 -3.89 -20.25 -6.87
CA GLU A 34 -5.29 -20.51 -6.56
C GLU A 34 -5.79 -19.59 -5.43
N TRP A 35 -6.86 -18.84 -5.69
CA TRP A 35 -7.46 -17.92 -4.73
C TRP A 35 -8.52 -18.63 -3.89
N GLN A 36 -8.41 -18.55 -2.57
CA GLN A 36 -9.23 -19.27 -1.60
C GLN A 36 -10.41 -18.44 -1.07
N GLY A 37 -10.62 -17.21 -1.57
CA GLY A 37 -11.66 -16.30 -1.06
C GLY A 37 -11.08 -15.02 -0.44
N TRP A 38 -11.91 -14.13 0.09
CA TRP A 38 -11.44 -12.86 0.69
C TRP A 38 -12.30 -12.34 1.85
N GLN A 39 -13.35 -13.08 2.19
CA GLN A 39 -14.36 -12.72 3.18
C GLN A 39 -13.81 -12.85 4.60
N SER A 40 -13.07 -13.93 4.89
CA SER A 40 -12.56 -14.20 6.24
C SER A 40 -11.07 -13.87 6.40
N PRO A 41 -10.60 -13.58 7.63
CA PRO A 41 -9.18 -13.51 7.93
C PRO A 41 -8.42 -14.80 7.57
N GLU A 42 -9.06 -15.96 7.73
CA GLU A 42 -8.52 -17.28 7.42
C GLU A 42 -8.25 -17.42 5.91
N GLU A 43 -9.21 -17.02 5.07
CA GLU A 43 -9.08 -17.01 3.61
C GLU A 43 -7.92 -16.10 3.17
N LYS A 44 -7.80 -14.91 3.76
CA LYS A 44 -6.68 -13.99 3.47
C LYS A 44 -5.34 -14.60 3.82
N ARG A 45 -5.21 -15.23 5.00
CA ARG A 45 -3.99 -15.94 5.40
C ARG A 45 -3.69 -17.13 4.50
N ALA A 46 -4.70 -17.88 4.07
CA ALA A 46 -4.54 -18.98 3.11
C ALA A 46 -4.01 -18.48 1.76
N ASN A 47 -4.50 -17.34 1.27
CA ASN A 47 -3.99 -16.72 0.04
C ASN A 47 -2.54 -16.25 0.18
N VAL A 48 -2.15 -15.67 1.32
CA VAL A 48 -0.74 -15.32 1.61
C VAL A 48 0.13 -16.58 1.52
N ALA A 49 -0.27 -17.66 2.20
CA ALA A 49 0.47 -18.91 2.19
C ALA A 49 0.58 -19.51 0.77
N ALA A 50 -0.50 -19.47 -0.02
CA ALA A 50 -0.52 -19.96 -1.40
C ALA A 50 0.40 -19.13 -2.33
N LEU A 51 0.34 -17.79 -2.24
CA LEU A 51 1.23 -16.92 -3.01
C LEU A 51 2.70 -17.13 -2.62
N HIS A 52 2.98 -17.21 -1.32
CA HIS A 52 4.35 -17.44 -0.83
C HIS A 52 4.87 -18.81 -1.22
N LYS A 53 4.02 -19.83 -1.30
CA LYS A 53 4.40 -21.16 -1.78
C LYS A 53 4.88 -21.10 -3.24
N VAL A 54 4.09 -20.51 -4.13
CA VAL A 54 4.46 -20.37 -5.55
C VAL A 54 5.72 -19.52 -5.72
N ALA A 55 5.89 -18.48 -4.91
CA ALA A 55 7.10 -17.66 -4.93
C ALA A 55 8.36 -18.43 -4.50
N ARG A 56 8.28 -19.30 -3.49
CA ARG A 56 9.39 -20.20 -3.10
C ARG A 56 9.71 -21.22 -4.18
N GLU A 57 8.69 -21.74 -4.88
CA GLU A 57 8.89 -22.61 -6.05
C GLU A 57 9.65 -21.90 -7.19
N GLN A 58 9.64 -20.55 -7.22
CA GLN A 58 10.43 -19.71 -8.11
C GLN A 58 11.76 -19.23 -7.48
N GLY A 59 12.17 -19.80 -6.34
CA GLY A 59 13.41 -19.49 -5.64
C GLY A 59 13.41 -18.17 -4.85
N ILE A 60 12.24 -17.56 -4.63
CA ILE A 60 12.11 -16.37 -3.76
C ILE A 60 11.80 -16.86 -2.35
N GLU A 61 12.81 -16.81 -1.49
CA GLU A 61 12.71 -17.24 -0.09
C GLU A 61 12.42 -16.06 0.86
N ARG A 62 12.07 -16.38 2.11
CA ARG A 62 11.84 -15.38 3.19
C ARG A 62 10.99 -14.18 2.72
N ILE A 63 9.75 -14.47 2.33
CA ILE A 63 8.81 -13.48 1.84
C ILE A 63 8.03 -12.91 3.02
N LEU A 64 7.94 -11.58 3.10
CA LEU A 64 7.22 -10.89 4.16
C LEU A 64 5.90 -10.31 3.62
N GLU A 65 4.78 -10.79 4.14
CA GLU A 65 3.49 -10.13 3.91
C GLU A 65 3.44 -8.86 4.77
N ILE A 66 3.21 -7.71 4.14
CA ILE A 66 2.96 -6.46 4.85
C ILE A 66 1.46 -6.34 4.97
N SER A 67 0.92 -6.54 6.17
CA SER A 67 -0.49 -6.31 6.51
C SER A 67 -0.73 -6.57 7.98
N THR A 68 -1.87 -6.09 8.51
CA THR A 68 -2.32 -6.45 9.88
C THR A 68 -2.57 -7.94 10.09
N LYS A 69 -2.57 -8.75 9.02
CA LYS A 69 -2.79 -10.21 9.05
C LYS A 69 -1.56 -10.99 8.64
N SER A 70 -0.39 -10.33 8.59
CA SER A 70 0.87 -11.00 8.38
C SER A 70 1.09 -12.08 9.45
N PRO A 71 1.54 -13.29 9.06
CA PRO A 71 1.94 -14.31 10.03
C PRO A 71 3.25 -13.93 10.74
N ASP A 72 4.03 -13.00 10.18
CA ASP A 72 5.24 -12.47 10.77
C ASP A 72 4.94 -11.13 11.49
N PRO A 73 5.27 -10.99 12.79
CA PRO A 73 5.08 -9.74 13.53
C PRO A 73 5.70 -8.52 12.84
N LEU A 74 6.84 -8.66 12.15
CA LEU A 74 7.48 -7.57 11.41
C LEU A 74 6.57 -7.01 10.31
N GLY A 75 5.87 -7.90 9.60
CA GLY A 75 4.93 -7.50 8.55
C GLY A 75 3.70 -6.78 9.10
N ALA A 76 3.29 -7.13 10.32
CA ALA A 76 2.24 -6.42 11.04
C ALA A 76 2.71 -5.03 11.52
N VAL A 77 3.94 -4.91 12.04
CA VAL A 77 4.55 -3.63 12.45
C VAL A 77 4.62 -2.66 11.28
N LEU A 78 5.00 -3.15 10.09
CA LEU A 78 5.10 -2.35 8.87
C LEU A 78 3.73 -2.06 8.21
N SER A 79 2.61 -2.55 8.73
CA SER A 79 1.31 -2.22 8.16
C SER A 79 0.97 -0.73 8.38
N PRO A 80 0.49 0.02 7.36
CA PRO A 80 -0.05 1.37 7.51
C PRO A 80 -1.05 1.55 8.66
N PHE A 81 -1.81 0.50 8.94
CA PHE A 81 -2.81 0.46 10.01
C PHE A 81 -2.19 0.48 11.41
N ASN A 82 -0.95 0.01 11.54
CA ASN A 82 -0.24 -0.13 12.82
C ASN A 82 0.90 0.90 12.97
N LEU A 83 1.45 1.42 11.87
CA LEU A 83 2.44 2.49 11.89
C LEU A 83 1.84 3.76 12.51
N ARG A 84 2.45 4.26 13.59
CA ARG A 84 2.05 5.48 14.28
C ARG A 84 2.87 6.66 13.79
N CYS A 85 2.22 7.80 13.61
CA CYS A 85 2.82 9.04 13.18
C CYS A 85 2.14 10.23 13.87
N TRP A 86 2.81 11.38 13.84
CA TRP A 86 2.32 12.62 14.41
C TRP A 86 2.07 13.63 13.31
N VAL A 87 1.01 14.42 13.44
CA VAL A 87 0.63 15.47 12.49
C VAL A 87 0.11 16.68 13.24
N GLU A 88 0.41 17.89 12.76
CA GLU A 88 -0.18 19.12 13.28
C GLU A 88 -1.69 19.19 13.03
N SER A 89 -2.43 19.63 14.05
CA SER A 89 -3.87 19.88 13.98
C SER A 89 -4.21 21.20 14.67
N ALA A 90 -5.45 21.68 14.50
CA ALA A 90 -5.95 22.87 15.18
C ALA A 90 -5.89 22.76 16.73
N MET A 91 -5.82 21.55 17.27
CA MET A 91 -5.73 21.28 18.71
C MET A 91 -4.29 20.99 19.17
N GLY A 92 -3.29 21.16 18.30
CA GLY A 92 -1.90 20.81 18.54
C GLY A 92 -1.49 19.50 17.85
N LEU A 93 -0.42 18.88 18.34
CA LEU A 93 0.13 17.66 17.75
C LEU A 93 -0.78 16.45 18.00
N LEU A 94 -1.20 15.78 16.93
CA LEU A 94 -2.10 14.63 16.95
C LEU A 94 -1.33 13.35 16.60
N GLU A 95 -1.43 12.32 17.45
CA GLU A 95 -0.99 10.96 17.09
C GLU A 95 -2.06 10.27 16.25
N THR A 96 -1.67 9.64 15.15
CA THR A 96 -2.57 8.88 14.27
C THR A 96 -1.86 7.68 13.64
N SER A 97 -2.63 6.84 12.93
CA SER A 97 -2.06 5.79 12.07
C SER A 97 -1.66 6.35 10.71
N PHE A 98 -0.65 5.77 10.06
CA PHE A 98 -0.27 6.17 8.71
C PHE A 98 -1.43 6.01 7.72
N GLU A 99 -2.25 4.97 7.87
CA GLU A 99 -3.45 4.76 7.05
C GLU A 99 -4.46 5.92 7.20
N SER A 100 -4.77 6.33 8.43
CA SER A 100 -5.69 7.44 8.70
C SER A 100 -5.13 8.77 8.19
N LEU A 101 -3.84 9.02 8.41
CA LEU A 101 -3.14 10.17 7.83
C LEU A 101 -3.25 10.16 6.30
N TRP A 102 -2.90 9.05 5.66
CA TRP A 102 -2.93 8.92 4.21
C TRP A 102 -4.33 9.17 3.63
N ASN A 103 -5.36 8.56 4.22
CA ASN A 103 -6.74 8.71 3.77
C ASN A 103 -7.26 10.14 3.95
N GLY A 104 -6.98 10.78 5.09
CA GLY A 104 -7.35 12.17 5.34
C GLY A 104 -6.57 13.19 4.52
N SER A 105 -5.39 12.84 4.02
CA SER A 105 -4.54 13.78 3.27
C SER A 105 -4.87 13.84 1.78
N LYS A 106 -5.71 12.94 1.25
CA LYS A 106 -5.99 12.85 -0.19
C LYS A 106 -6.68 14.10 -0.74
N LEU A 107 -6.19 14.51 -1.91
CA LEU A 107 -6.79 15.54 -2.76
C LEU A 107 -7.43 14.90 -3.99
N TYR A 108 -8.52 15.50 -4.46
CA TYR A 108 -9.32 15.01 -5.57
C TYR A 108 -9.56 16.11 -6.62
N GLU A 109 -9.58 15.76 -7.91
CA GLU A 109 -9.75 16.74 -9.02
C GLU A 109 -11.17 17.30 -9.13
N GLY A 110 -12.17 16.51 -8.74
CA GLY A 110 -13.58 16.88 -8.80
C GLY A 110 -14.13 17.35 -7.46
N LYS A 111 -15.12 18.24 -7.48
CA LYS A 111 -15.97 18.49 -6.31
C LYS A 111 -16.96 17.33 -6.18
N GLY A 112 -16.51 16.22 -5.60
CA GLY A 112 -17.43 15.24 -5.02
C GLY A 112 -18.32 15.92 -3.96
N PRO A 113 -19.33 15.23 -3.42
CA PRO A 113 -20.25 15.82 -2.44
C PRO A 113 -19.55 16.33 -1.17
N PHE A 114 -18.30 15.91 -0.93
CA PHE A 114 -17.49 16.30 0.20
C PHE A 114 -16.43 17.37 -0.13
N GLY A 115 -16.31 17.81 -1.38
CA GLY A 115 -15.27 18.74 -1.83
C GLY A 115 -14.01 18.02 -2.35
N THR A 116 -12.89 18.74 -2.38
CA THR A 116 -11.64 18.30 -3.02
C THR A 116 -10.59 17.75 -2.04
N GLY A 117 -10.92 17.68 -0.75
CA GLY A 117 -9.96 17.41 0.32
C GLY A 117 -8.99 18.58 0.59
N PRO A 118 -8.06 18.43 1.54
CA PRO A 118 -7.91 17.25 2.41
C PRO A 118 -9.09 17.13 3.40
N PHE A 119 -9.19 15.99 4.07
CA PHE A 119 -10.18 15.66 5.09
C PHE A 119 -9.50 15.32 6.43
N PRO A 120 -8.93 16.30 7.14
CA PRO A 120 -8.17 16.07 8.37
C PRO A 120 -8.97 15.40 9.50
N GLU A 121 -10.31 15.41 9.43
CA GLU A 121 -11.14 14.71 10.41
C GLU A 121 -10.93 13.19 10.36
N LEU A 122 -10.46 12.65 9.22
CA LEU A 122 -10.10 11.23 9.11
C LEU A 122 -8.88 10.86 9.95
N TYR A 123 -8.02 11.82 10.32
CA TYR A 123 -6.84 11.54 11.15
C TYR A 123 -7.21 11.01 12.54
N GLN A 124 -8.39 11.36 13.05
CA GLN A 124 -8.84 10.93 14.38
C GLN A 124 -9.60 9.60 14.35
N MET A 125 -9.88 9.06 13.16
CA MET A 125 -10.60 7.79 13.01
C MET A 125 -9.67 6.59 13.16
N ALA A 126 -10.22 5.45 13.58
CA ALA A 126 -9.49 4.20 13.46
C ALA A 126 -9.16 3.94 11.98
N PRO A 127 -8.01 3.30 11.66
CA PRO A 127 -7.56 3.15 10.27
C PRO A 127 -8.60 2.46 9.37
N TRP A 128 -9.29 1.44 9.90
CA TRP A 128 -10.36 0.73 9.20
C TRP A 128 -11.60 1.60 8.94
N GLU A 129 -11.89 2.54 9.82
CA GLU A 129 -13.00 3.48 9.65
C GLU A 129 -12.63 4.55 8.61
N SER A 130 -11.41 5.10 8.70
CA SER A 130 -10.88 6.06 7.72
C SER A 130 -10.87 5.48 6.29
N LEU A 131 -10.50 4.19 6.16
CA LEU A 131 -10.46 3.51 4.87
C LEU A 131 -11.87 3.38 4.26
N LYS A 132 -12.88 3.11 5.10
CA LYS A 132 -14.28 2.90 4.69
C LYS A 132 -15.08 4.19 4.56
N ASP A 133 -14.55 5.31 5.02
CA ASP A 133 -15.24 6.61 4.98
C ASP A 133 -15.55 6.99 3.52
N GLN A 134 -16.74 7.54 3.28
CA GLN A 134 -17.18 7.92 1.94
C GLN A 134 -16.28 8.99 1.31
N ARG A 135 -15.63 9.82 2.14
CA ARG A 135 -14.65 10.82 1.69
C ARG A 135 -13.41 10.19 1.05
N ASN A 136 -13.05 8.97 1.45
CA ASN A 136 -11.93 8.23 0.88
C ASN A 136 -12.33 7.42 -0.38
N SER A 137 -13.62 7.35 -0.70
CA SER A 137 -14.12 6.52 -1.79
C SER A 137 -13.90 7.16 -3.15
N ALA A 138 -13.12 6.48 -4.01
CA ALA A 138 -12.91 6.94 -5.38
C ALA A 138 -14.20 6.94 -6.23
N ARG A 139 -15.23 6.18 -5.84
CA ARG A 139 -16.54 6.21 -6.49
C ARG A 139 -17.33 7.48 -6.18
N VAL A 140 -17.05 8.11 -5.04
CA VAL A 140 -17.79 9.29 -4.56
C VAL A 140 -17.04 10.58 -4.87
N ASN A 141 -15.72 10.60 -4.63
CA ASN A 141 -14.88 11.79 -4.81
C ASN A 141 -13.97 11.74 -6.04
N GLY A 142 -13.97 10.64 -6.81
CA GLY A 142 -13.05 10.45 -7.94
C GLY A 142 -11.68 9.91 -7.51
N LEU A 143 -10.76 9.76 -8.47
CA LEU A 143 -9.42 9.27 -8.16
C LEU A 143 -8.59 10.36 -7.44
N PRO A 144 -7.76 9.99 -6.44
CA PRO A 144 -6.85 10.96 -5.84
C PRO A 144 -5.86 11.50 -6.89
N CYS A 145 -5.62 12.81 -6.87
CA CYS A 145 -4.64 13.49 -7.72
C CYS A 145 -3.43 14.03 -6.96
N GLY A 146 -3.48 14.01 -5.63
CA GLY A 146 -2.37 14.38 -4.77
C GLY A 146 -2.70 14.09 -3.31
N VAL A 147 -1.78 14.47 -2.44
CA VAL A 147 -2.00 14.52 -1.00
C VAL A 147 -1.47 15.83 -0.44
N GLU A 148 -2.11 16.36 0.61
CA GLU A 148 -1.68 17.53 1.35
C GLU A 148 -1.53 17.19 2.83
N VAL A 149 -0.31 17.36 3.36
CA VAL A 149 0.03 17.15 4.77
C VAL A 149 0.74 18.39 5.26
N GLU A 150 0.25 19.01 6.34
CA GLU A 150 0.86 20.18 6.98
C GLU A 150 1.16 21.32 5.99
N GLY A 151 0.21 21.58 5.08
CA GLY A 151 0.32 22.63 4.06
C GLY A 151 1.27 22.32 2.90
N ARG A 152 1.90 21.14 2.86
CA ARG A 152 2.74 20.68 1.76
C ARG A 152 2.01 19.67 0.89
N ARG A 153 2.13 19.82 -0.43
CA ARG A 153 1.50 18.95 -1.42
C ARG A 153 2.48 17.96 -2.01
N TYR A 154 2.02 16.74 -2.23
CA TYR A 154 2.79 15.67 -2.82
C TYR A 154 2.00 14.96 -3.94
N PRO A 155 2.67 14.54 -5.04
CA PRO A 155 2.08 13.59 -5.99
C PRO A 155 1.71 12.28 -5.29
N VAL A 156 0.64 11.60 -5.73
CA VAL A 156 0.09 10.42 -5.04
C VAL A 156 1.14 9.32 -4.80
N VAL A 157 1.84 8.84 -5.84
CA VAL A 157 2.75 7.69 -5.69
C VAL A 157 4.03 8.09 -4.95
N ALA A 158 4.68 9.18 -5.37
CA ALA A 158 5.91 9.64 -4.73
C ALA A 158 5.69 10.10 -3.29
N GLY A 159 4.56 10.76 -3.01
CA GLY A 159 4.16 11.17 -1.67
C GLY A 159 3.89 9.97 -0.76
N TYR A 160 3.23 8.93 -1.26
CA TYR A 160 3.03 7.70 -0.48
C TYR A 160 4.36 7.07 -0.10
N ASP A 161 5.23 6.83 -1.10
CA ASP A 161 6.54 6.23 -0.87
C ASP A 161 7.34 7.03 0.17
N TYR A 162 7.43 8.35 0.00
CA TYR A 162 8.18 9.24 0.88
C TYR A 162 7.63 9.26 2.29
N LEU A 163 6.33 9.57 2.45
CA LEU A 163 5.70 9.71 3.77
C LEU A 163 5.68 8.36 4.51
N TYR A 164 5.44 7.26 3.80
CA TYR A 164 5.50 5.92 4.40
C TYR A 164 6.92 5.62 4.88
N CYS A 165 7.96 5.84 4.06
CA CYS A 165 9.34 5.59 4.47
C CYS A 165 9.77 6.48 5.65
N LEU A 166 9.34 7.74 5.66
CA LEU A 166 9.60 8.70 6.73
C LEU A 166 9.06 8.21 8.10
N VAL A 167 7.92 7.51 8.09
CA VAL A 167 7.30 6.94 9.30
C VAL A 167 7.84 5.55 9.62
N ALA A 168 7.96 4.68 8.62
CA ALA A 168 8.30 3.27 8.80
C ALA A 168 9.77 3.06 9.18
N ALA A 169 10.70 3.80 8.57
CA ALA A 169 12.14 3.62 8.81
C ALA A 169 12.55 3.83 10.28
N PRO A 170 12.15 4.93 10.96
CA PRO A 170 12.48 5.13 12.38
C PRO A 170 11.67 4.22 13.33
N ALA A 171 10.56 3.63 12.88
CA ALA A 171 9.76 2.72 13.69
C ALA A 171 10.40 1.33 13.88
N LEU A 172 11.40 0.98 13.06
CA LEU A 172 12.09 -0.30 13.13
C LEU A 172 13.28 -0.28 14.09
N THR A 173 13.34 -1.27 14.97
CA THR A 173 14.50 -1.55 15.83
C THR A 173 15.63 -2.22 15.04
N GLY A 174 16.85 -2.22 15.58
CA GLY A 174 18.00 -2.92 14.97
C GLY A 174 17.74 -4.40 14.62
N PRO A 175 17.14 -5.22 15.51
CA PRO A 175 16.73 -6.58 15.16
C PRO A 175 15.71 -6.67 14.02
N GLN A 176 14.74 -5.76 13.98
CA GLN A 176 13.74 -5.72 12.91
C GLN A 176 14.34 -5.32 11.56
N TRP A 177 15.30 -4.38 11.54
CA TRP A 177 16.08 -4.06 10.35
C TRP A 177 16.84 -5.29 9.84
N ARG A 178 17.54 -6.03 10.71
CA ARG A 178 18.24 -7.27 10.31
C ARG A 178 17.29 -8.34 9.76
N ALA A 179 16.10 -8.47 10.35
CA ALA A 179 15.08 -9.38 9.85
C ALA A 179 14.61 -8.95 8.45
N LEU A 180 14.32 -7.66 8.26
CA LEU A 180 13.91 -7.07 6.98
C LEU A 180 14.98 -7.26 5.89
N GLU A 181 16.26 -7.03 6.23
CA GLU A 181 17.40 -7.23 5.33
C GLU A 181 17.53 -8.68 4.84
N SER A 182 17.02 -9.65 5.60
CA SER A 182 17.04 -11.06 5.22
C SER A 182 15.89 -11.47 4.30
N CYS A 183 14.90 -10.61 4.09
CA CYS A 183 13.78 -10.87 3.19
C CYS A 183 14.22 -10.74 1.72
N GLN A 184 13.70 -11.64 0.87
CA GLN A 184 13.93 -11.58 -0.59
C GLN A 184 12.74 -11.05 -1.37
N GLY A 185 11.57 -10.94 -0.72
CA GLY A 185 10.35 -10.44 -1.35
C GLY A 185 9.31 -9.96 -0.34
N PHE A 186 8.42 -9.10 -0.83
CA PHE A 186 7.35 -8.49 -0.06
C PHE A 186 6.01 -8.66 -0.78
N THR A 187 4.95 -8.92 -0.03
CA THR A 187 3.61 -9.08 -0.59
C THR A 187 2.59 -8.23 0.16
N GLU A 188 1.53 -7.87 -0.55
CA GLU A 188 0.35 -7.22 0.00
C GLU A 188 -0.87 -7.90 -0.64
N ILE A 189 -1.39 -8.94 0.00
CA ILE A 189 -2.37 -9.84 -0.62
C ILE A 189 -3.69 -9.14 -0.98
N THR A 190 -4.01 -8.09 -0.21
CA THR A 190 -5.24 -7.29 -0.35
C THR A 190 -5.15 -6.22 -1.43
N LEU A 191 -3.98 -6.01 -2.03
CA LEU A 191 -3.83 -5.05 -3.11
C LEU A 191 -4.66 -5.51 -4.32
N ALA A 192 -5.54 -4.63 -4.77
CA ALA A 192 -6.18 -4.70 -6.08
C ALA A 192 -5.47 -3.71 -7.01
N PRO A 193 -4.58 -4.16 -7.91
CA PRO A 193 -3.76 -3.28 -8.75
C PRO A 193 -4.57 -2.30 -9.60
N GLU A 194 -5.81 -2.65 -9.95
CA GLU A 194 -6.70 -1.81 -10.73
C GLU A 194 -7.30 -0.66 -9.91
N ALA A 195 -7.36 -0.81 -8.58
CA ALA A 195 -8.05 0.09 -7.67
C ALA A 195 -7.11 1.02 -6.88
N SER A 196 -5.83 0.66 -6.71
CA SER A 196 -4.88 1.45 -5.93
C SER A 196 -3.60 1.74 -6.72
N LEU A 197 -3.16 3.00 -6.70
CA LEU A 197 -1.85 3.41 -7.23
C LEU A 197 -0.71 3.17 -6.25
N THR A 198 -1.02 3.05 -4.96
CA THR A 198 -0.04 2.92 -3.88
C THR A 198 0.01 1.48 -3.39
N CYS A 199 1.22 1.00 -3.07
CA CYS A 199 1.45 -0.36 -2.60
C CYS A 199 2.47 -0.36 -1.46
N GLN A 200 2.06 -0.84 -0.29
CA GLN A 200 2.92 -0.85 0.90
C GLN A 200 4.06 -1.87 0.76
N ALA A 201 3.81 -3.03 0.15
CA ALA A 201 4.86 -4.03 -0.11
C ALA A 201 5.92 -3.50 -1.09
N GLY A 202 5.51 -2.81 -2.14
CA GLY A 202 6.43 -2.14 -3.08
C GLY A 202 7.21 -1.00 -2.42
N THR A 203 6.59 -0.28 -1.48
CA THR A 203 7.25 0.78 -0.72
C THR A 203 8.27 0.23 0.28
N VAL A 204 7.96 -0.86 0.97
CA VAL A 204 8.92 -1.55 1.86
C VAL A 204 10.10 -2.09 1.05
N ALA A 205 9.87 -2.64 -0.15
CA ALA A 205 10.94 -3.05 -1.05
C ALA A 205 11.83 -1.86 -1.46
N LEU A 206 11.23 -0.71 -1.79
CA LEU A 206 11.97 0.53 -2.08
C LEU A 206 12.82 0.97 -0.87
N MET A 207 12.21 1.03 0.31
CA MET A 207 12.86 1.42 1.56
C MET A 207 14.09 0.53 1.83
N LEU A 208 13.94 -0.79 1.65
CA LEU A 208 15.04 -1.73 1.84
C LEU A 208 16.13 -1.58 0.76
N ALA A 209 15.77 -1.32 -0.49
CA ALA A 209 16.76 -1.09 -1.55
C ALA A 209 17.59 0.18 -1.29
N LEU A 210 16.94 1.27 -0.87
CA LEU A 210 17.61 2.51 -0.45
C LEU A 210 18.48 2.28 0.79
N HIS A 211 17.98 1.53 1.78
CA HIS A 211 18.71 1.21 3.01
C HIS A 211 19.97 0.42 2.70
N ARG A 212 19.83 -0.67 1.93
CA ARG A 212 20.96 -1.48 1.47
C ARG A 212 22.00 -0.56 0.85
N ARG A 213 21.61 0.29 -0.12
CA ARG A 213 22.51 1.22 -0.82
C ARG A 213 23.11 2.34 0.03
N GLY A 214 22.79 2.45 1.32
CA GLY A 214 23.23 3.55 2.17
C GLY A 214 22.60 4.91 1.79
N LEU A 215 21.52 4.89 1.00
CA LEU A 215 20.88 6.08 0.44
C LEU A 215 19.66 6.52 1.25
N LEU A 216 19.08 5.65 2.09
CA LEU A 216 17.81 5.91 2.77
C LEU A 216 17.85 7.18 3.63
N SER A 217 18.90 7.36 4.45
CA SER A 217 19.04 8.56 5.28
C SER A 217 19.11 9.84 4.43
N THR A 218 19.83 9.79 3.32
CA THR A 218 20.00 10.92 2.38
C THR A 218 18.69 11.25 1.66
N ALA A 219 17.93 10.20 1.30
CA ALA A 219 16.65 10.34 0.63
C ALA A 219 15.59 10.96 1.55
N LEU A 220 15.58 10.59 2.84
CA LEU A 220 14.56 11.04 3.80
C LEU A 220 14.79 12.45 4.38
N GLU A 221 15.86 13.15 4.00
CA GLU A 221 16.11 14.53 4.43
C GLU A 221 15.05 15.52 3.93
N SER A 222 14.49 15.30 2.74
CA SER A 222 13.36 16.07 2.22
C SER A 222 12.65 15.30 1.11
N PHE A 223 11.42 15.68 0.78
CA PHE A 223 10.70 15.09 -0.35
C PHE A 223 11.43 15.27 -1.69
N GLU A 224 12.03 16.44 -1.91
CA GLU A 224 12.78 16.75 -3.13
C GLU A 224 14.03 15.87 -3.25
N ARG A 225 14.75 15.66 -2.13
CA ARG A 225 15.89 14.72 -2.07
C ARG A 225 15.42 13.29 -2.29
N PHE A 226 14.29 12.89 -1.71
CA PHE A 226 13.72 11.56 -1.90
C PHE A 226 13.46 11.28 -3.38
N VAL A 227 12.72 12.17 -4.06
CA VAL A 227 12.43 12.03 -5.49
C VAL A 227 13.71 12.01 -6.32
N THR A 228 14.66 12.89 -6.04
CA THR A 228 15.95 12.95 -6.75
C THR A 228 16.73 11.66 -6.62
N VAL A 229 16.89 11.14 -5.39
CA VAL A 229 17.61 9.89 -5.14
C VAL A 229 16.92 8.72 -5.81
N VAL A 230 15.59 8.61 -5.64
CA VAL A 230 14.83 7.50 -6.21
C VAL A 230 14.88 7.52 -7.74
N THR A 231 14.65 8.67 -8.38
CA THR A 231 14.64 8.76 -9.85
C THR A 231 16.03 8.67 -10.47
N ALA A 232 17.11 9.01 -9.75
CA ALA A 232 18.48 8.72 -10.19
C ALA A 232 18.77 7.21 -10.31
N HIS A 233 18.02 6.39 -9.57
CA HIS A 233 18.19 4.94 -9.48
C HIS A 233 16.95 4.13 -9.92
N GLU A 234 15.88 4.77 -10.40
CA GLU A 234 14.70 4.16 -11.02
C GLU A 234 13.91 5.26 -11.75
N PRO A 235 14.43 5.78 -12.90
CA PRO A 235 13.89 7.00 -13.53
C PRO A 235 12.41 6.93 -13.90
N THR A 236 11.89 5.71 -14.09
CA THR A 236 10.51 5.47 -14.52
C THR A 236 9.52 5.35 -13.36
N ARG A 237 9.97 5.27 -12.10
CA ARG A 237 9.11 4.93 -10.95
C ARG A 237 7.92 5.88 -10.78
N TYR A 238 8.15 7.18 -10.97
CA TYR A 238 7.16 8.23 -10.76
C TYR A 238 6.65 8.84 -12.07
N LEU A 239 6.98 8.24 -13.21
CA LEU A 239 6.37 8.66 -14.47
C LEU A 239 4.85 8.37 -14.42
N PRO A 240 4.02 9.22 -15.04
CA PRO A 240 2.59 8.97 -15.12
C PRO A 240 2.31 7.61 -15.73
N GLN A 241 1.68 6.72 -14.95
CA GLN A 241 1.22 5.44 -15.48
C GLN A 241 -0.03 5.70 -16.32
N THR A 242 0.01 5.41 -17.62
CA THR A 242 -1.20 5.35 -18.45
C THR A 242 -2.09 4.24 -17.91
N ARG A 243 -3.16 4.60 -17.18
CA ARG A 243 -4.20 3.63 -16.88
C ARG A 243 -4.97 3.34 -18.17
N LEU A 244 -5.15 2.06 -18.50
CA LEU A 244 -6.14 1.65 -19.49
C LEU A 244 -7.51 2.11 -18.99
N SER A 245 -8.00 3.21 -19.55
CA SER A 245 -9.34 3.73 -19.33
C SER A 245 -10.35 2.72 -19.89
N GLY A 246 -10.78 1.75 -19.08
CA GLY A 246 -11.69 0.73 -19.61
C GLY A 246 -12.20 -0.35 -18.68
N VAL A 247 -12.18 -0.21 -17.34
CA VAL A 247 -12.74 -1.27 -16.46
C VAL A 247 -13.40 -0.72 -15.19
N ALA A 248 -14.16 0.38 -15.28
CA ALA A 248 -15.03 0.79 -14.17
C ALA A 248 -16.23 -0.15 -13.96
N HIS A 249 -16.50 -1.07 -14.90
CA HIS A 249 -17.70 -1.92 -14.91
C HIS A 249 -17.53 -3.35 -14.37
N HIS A 250 -16.31 -3.81 -14.03
CA HIS A 250 -16.11 -5.23 -13.67
C HIS A 250 -16.05 -5.53 -12.15
N LEU A 251 -16.07 -4.50 -11.30
CA LEU A 251 -16.21 -4.66 -9.83
C LEU A 251 -17.64 -5.03 -9.39
N ASP A 252 -18.60 -5.07 -10.33
CA ASP A 252 -20.01 -5.34 -10.06
C ASP A 252 -20.32 -6.82 -9.72
N SER A 253 -19.43 -7.78 -10.01
CA SER A 253 -19.71 -9.20 -9.74
C SER A 253 -19.27 -9.70 -8.36
N VAL A 254 -18.35 -9.00 -7.68
CA VAL A 254 -17.75 -9.48 -6.42
C VAL A 254 -18.36 -8.81 -5.17
N VAL A 255 -18.89 -7.60 -5.30
CA VAL A 255 -19.56 -6.89 -4.19
C VAL A 255 -21.10 -7.00 -4.28
N GLY A 256 -21.66 -7.20 -5.48
CA GLY A 256 -23.10 -7.28 -5.72
C GLY A 256 -23.75 -8.64 -5.41
N LYS A 257 -22.98 -9.72 -5.23
CA LYS A 257 -23.53 -11.07 -4.94
C LYS A 257 -23.75 -11.35 -3.44
N ALA A 258 -23.56 -10.37 -2.56
CA ALA A 258 -23.83 -10.49 -1.13
C ALA A 258 -25.26 -10.05 -0.71
N LYS A 259 -26.15 -9.77 -1.67
CA LYS A 259 -27.57 -9.50 -1.39
C LYS A 259 -28.45 -10.23 -2.42
N GLY A 260 -29.02 -11.36 -2.04
CA GLY A 260 -30.05 -12.01 -2.84
C GLY A 260 -30.14 -13.51 -2.64
N ALA A 261 -30.61 -13.95 -1.47
CA ALA A 261 -31.33 -15.21 -1.30
C ALA A 261 -31.87 -15.26 0.13
N GLU A 262 -33.09 -14.75 0.33
CA GLU A 262 -34.08 -15.32 1.24
C GLU A 262 -35.41 -14.59 1.00
N SER A 263 -36.18 -15.17 0.09
CA SER A 263 -37.62 -14.94 -0.03
C SER A 263 -38.33 -15.55 1.18
N GLN A 264 -39.31 -14.81 1.68
CA GLN A 264 -40.27 -15.18 2.73
C GLN A 264 -40.86 -16.60 2.60
N PRO A 265 -41.52 -17.08 3.66
CA PRO A 265 -42.97 -16.91 3.63
C PRO A 265 -43.55 -16.24 4.88
N ASP A 266 -44.65 -15.53 4.64
CA ASP A 266 -45.67 -15.11 5.61
C ASP A 266 -46.04 -16.23 6.59
N LEU A 267 -46.56 -15.85 7.77
CA LEU A 267 -47.90 -16.23 8.23
C LEU A 267 -48.16 -15.75 9.68
N PHE A 268 -49.25 -14.99 9.82
CA PHE A 268 -50.16 -14.85 10.97
C PHE A 268 -49.75 -14.09 12.26
N SER A 269 -50.18 -12.82 12.31
CA SER A 269 -51.25 -12.24 13.15
C SER A 269 -51.42 -12.59 14.65
N PHE A 270 -51.81 -11.52 15.37
CA PHE A 270 -52.39 -11.40 16.73
C PHE A 270 -51.35 -11.45 17.87
N SER A 271 -51.26 -10.48 18.79
CA SER A 271 -52.21 -9.46 19.26
C SER A 271 -51.48 -8.19 19.68
#